data_AF-A0A068R637-F1
#
_entry.id   AF-A0A068R637-F1
#
_cell.length_a   1.000
_cell.length_b   1.000
_cell.length_c   1.000
_cell.angle_alpha   90.00
_cell.angle_beta   90.00
_cell.angle_gamma   90.00
#
_symmetry.space_group_name_H-M   'P 1'
#
loop_
_entity.id
_entity.type
_entity.pdbx_description
1 polymer ?
#
loop_
_entity_poly.entity_id
_entity_poly.type
_entity_poly.pdbx_seq_one_letter_code
_entity_poly.pdbx_strand_id
1 'polypeptide(L)'
;MTIDVGKNATVEIGQKLIEKVGQIKQSIAGEQQQIIAPVVWIGSQQINVAQLMIDTLDVVKELAELTAAHTHHNTSPPENASAIRNTAYKSDGLKRKYSPVIG
;
A
#
# COMPACT_ATOMS: atom_id res chain seq x y z
N MET A 1 6.31 -24.35 -27.12
CA MET A 1 5.01 -24.95 -26.77
C MET A 1 4.21 -23.88 -26.08
N THR A 2 3.01 -23.58 -26.59
CA THR A 2 2.08 -22.61 -25.99
C THR A 2 0.97 -23.42 -25.32
N ILE A 3 0.52 -22.99 -24.15
CA ILE A 3 -0.65 -23.58 -23.48
C ILE A 3 -1.80 -22.59 -23.68
N ASP A 4 -2.74 -22.95 -24.53
CA ASP A 4 -3.96 -22.17 -24.77
C ASP A 4 -5.13 -22.83 -24.05
N VAL A 5 -5.79 -22.07 -23.17
CA VAL A 5 -6.94 -22.55 -22.41
C VAL A 5 -8.18 -21.83 -22.93
N GLY A 6 -9.12 -22.57 -23.54
CA GLY A 6 -10.34 -21.99 -24.11
C GLY A 6 -11.45 -21.66 -23.11
N LYS A 7 -11.30 -22.08 -21.84
CA LYS A 7 -12.24 -21.86 -20.73
C LYS A 7 -11.48 -21.66 -19.42
N ASN A 8 -11.84 -22.39 -18.37
CA ASN A 8 -11.28 -22.25 -17.04
C ASN A 8 -10.05 -23.14 -16.86
N ALA A 9 -9.07 -22.65 -16.13
CA ALA A 9 -7.98 -23.43 -15.57
C ALA A 9 -7.88 -23.17 -14.07
N THR A 10 -7.67 -24.22 -13.29
CA THR A 10 -7.39 -24.13 -11.85
C THR A 10 -6.07 -24.86 -11.60
N VAL A 11 -5.17 -24.18 -10.89
CA VAL A 11 -3.87 -24.74 -10.52
C VAL A 11 -3.77 -24.70 -9.00
N GLU A 12 -3.62 -25.88 -8.40
CA GLU A 12 -3.39 -26.02 -6.97
C GLU A 12 -1.93 -26.40 -6.72
N ILE A 13 -1.24 -25.60 -5.90
CA ILE A 13 0.14 -25.85 -5.49
C ILE A 13 0.11 -26.16 -4.00
N GLY A 14 0.29 -27.43 -3.64
CA GLY A 14 0.21 -27.87 -2.24
C GLY A 14 1.37 -27.43 -1.35
N GLN A 15 2.38 -26.75 -1.90
CA GLN A 15 3.58 -26.28 -1.20
C GLN A 15 4.02 -24.90 -1.75
N LYS A 16 5.19 -24.82 -2.39
CA LYS A 16 5.80 -23.56 -2.83
C LYS A 16 5.74 -23.40 -4.35
N LEU A 17 5.24 -22.26 -4.82
CA LEU A 17 5.34 -21.82 -6.21
C LEU A 17 6.45 -20.75 -6.35
N ILE A 18 7.35 -20.92 -7.31
CA ILE A 18 8.31 -19.89 -7.73
C ILE A 18 8.19 -19.73 -9.24
N GLU A 19 7.76 -18.57 -9.69
CA GLU A 19 7.69 -18.23 -11.11
C GLU A 19 8.95 -17.46 -11.52
N LYS A 20 9.79 -18.06 -12.36
CA LYS A 20 10.96 -17.40 -12.97
C LYS A 20 10.66 -17.08 -14.42
N VAL A 21 10.55 -15.79 -14.75
CA VAL A 21 10.25 -15.33 -16.10
C VAL A 21 11.45 -14.54 -16.63
N GLY A 22 12.02 -14.98 -17.76
CA GLY A 22 13.26 -14.40 -18.30
C GLY A 22 13.10 -13.03 -18.98
N GLN A 23 11.86 -12.67 -19.34
CA GLN A 23 11.52 -11.38 -19.91
C GLN A 23 10.39 -10.74 -19.11
N ILE A 24 9.16 -10.72 -19.63
CA ILE A 24 8.03 -10.01 -19.04
C ILE A 24 6.99 -11.02 -18.56
N LYS A 25 6.51 -10.85 -17.32
CA LYS A 25 5.27 -11.47 -16.86
C LYS A 25 4.13 -10.46 -17.02
N GLN A 26 3.14 -10.78 -17.85
CA GLN A 26 1.90 -10.01 -17.94
C GLN A 26 0.77 -10.83 -17.33
N SER A 27 -0.04 -10.19 -16.49
CA SER A 27 -1.29 -10.75 -15.95
C SER A 27 -2.39 -9.76 -16.30
N ILE A 28 -3.33 -10.19 -17.14
CA ILE A 28 -4.38 -9.34 -17.71
C ILE A 28 -5.71 -10.01 -17.37
N ALA A 29 -6.50 -9.35 -16.53
CA ALA A 29 -7.85 -9.79 -16.19
C ALA A 29 -8.89 -8.87 -16.83
N GLY A 30 -9.96 -9.46 -17.39
CA GLY A 30 -11.03 -8.69 -18.04
C GLY A 30 -11.96 -7.96 -17.06
N GLU A 31 -12.10 -8.48 -15.83
CA GLU A 31 -12.98 -7.91 -14.82
C GLU A 31 -12.23 -7.56 -13.53
N GLN A 32 -11.57 -8.55 -12.90
CA GLN A 32 -10.86 -8.37 -11.63
C GLN A 32 -9.65 -9.29 -11.55
N GLN A 33 -8.54 -8.76 -11.03
CA GLN A 33 -7.40 -9.55 -10.57
C GLN A 33 -7.34 -9.52 -9.04
N GLN A 34 -7.22 -10.69 -8.43
CA GLN A 34 -7.11 -10.84 -6.98
C GLN A 34 -5.74 -11.38 -6.60
N ILE A 35 -5.09 -10.72 -5.64
CA ILE A 35 -3.86 -11.19 -4.99
C ILE A 35 -4.19 -11.26 -3.50
N ILE A 36 -4.49 -12.46 -3.03
CA ILE A 36 -4.97 -12.69 -1.66
C ILE A 36 -3.91 -13.50 -0.92
N ALA A 37 -3.33 -12.90 0.11
CA ALA A 37 -2.36 -13.53 1.00
C ALA A 37 -2.46 -12.88 2.38
N PRO A 38 -2.04 -13.57 3.46
CA PRO A 38 -1.89 -12.95 4.77
C PRO A 38 -0.94 -11.74 4.74
N VAL A 39 0.11 -11.82 3.92
CA VAL A 39 1.11 -10.78 3.71
C VAL A 39 1.46 -10.69 2.23
N VAL A 40 1.50 -9.47 1.68
CA VAL A 40 1.77 -9.17 0.28
C VAL A 40 3.08 -8.39 0.14
N TRP A 41 3.94 -8.87 -0.76
CA TRP A 41 5.18 -8.20 -1.17
C TRP A 41 5.16 -7.98 -2.67
N ILE A 42 5.33 -6.72 -3.11
CA ILE A 42 5.35 -6.35 -4.52
C ILE A 42 6.59 -5.49 -4.76
N GLY A 43 7.60 -6.04 -5.43
CA GLY A 43 8.81 -5.28 -5.76
C GLY A 43 10.04 -6.17 -5.91
N SER A 44 11.18 -5.67 -5.45
CA SER A 44 12.47 -6.37 -5.50
C SER A 44 12.76 -7.13 -4.21
N GLN A 45 13.95 -7.71 -4.06
CA GLN A 45 14.36 -8.34 -2.80
C GLN A 45 14.52 -7.32 -1.65
N GLN A 46 14.76 -6.06 -1.98
CA GLN A 46 15.03 -4.99 -1.01
C GLN A 46 13.89 -3.99 -0.89
N ILE A 47 13.03 -3.89 -1.90
CA ILE A 47 11.97 -2.88 -1.97
C ILE A 47 10.62 -3.56 -2.08
N ASN A 48 9.75 -3.30 -1.10
CA ASN A 48 8.32 -3.57 -1.20
C ASN A 48 7.59 -2.27 -1.53
N VAL A 49 7.05 -2.17 -2.74
CA VAL A 49 6.25 -1.01 -3.17
C VAL A 49 4.98 -0.86 -2.35
N ALA A 50 4.44 -1.93 -1.76
CA ALA A 50 3.30 -1.81 -0.85
C ALA A 50 3.67 -1.04 0.43
N GLN A 51 4.91 -1.17 0.92
CA GLN A 51 5.40 -0.44 2.09
C GLN A 51 5.39 1.08 1.88
N LEU A 52 5.63 1.54 0.65
CA LEU A 52 5.53 2.97 0.29
C LEU A 52 4.16 3.56 0.66
N MET A 53 3.08 2.78 0.61
CA MET A 53 1.75 3.26 0.99
C MET A 53 1.67 3.59 2.49
N ILE A 54 2.35 2.81 3.33
CA ILE A 54 2.44 3.05 4.78
C ILE A 54 3.36 4.22 5.07
N ASP A 55 4.51 4.29 4.43
CA ASP A 55 5.46 5.38 4.60
C ASP A 55 4.82 6.72 4.18
N THR A 56 3.99 6.69 3.13
CA THR A 56 3.21 7.87 2.71
C THR A 56 2.22 8.31 3.80
N LEU A 57 1.60 7.38 4.54
CA LEU A 57 0.70 7.73 5.65
C LEU A 57 1.46 8.41 6.80
N ASP A 58 2.72 8.00 7.05
CA ASP A 58 3.58 8.66 8.04
C ASP A 58 3.93 10.09 7.61
N VAL A 59 4.30 10.29 6.34
CA VAL A 59 4.56 11.64 5.80
C VAL A 59 3.31 12.53 5.87
N VAL A 60 2.13 11.99 5.56
CA VAL A 60 0.86 12.74 5.67
C VAL A 60 0.56 13.10 7.13
N LYS A 61 0.87 12.21 8.08
CA LYS A 61 0.72 12.49 9.50
C LYS A 61 1.64 13.64 9.93
N GLU A 62 2.93 13.55 9.60
CA GLU A 62 3.93 14.58 9.92
C GLU A 62 3.51 15.93 9.33
N LEU A 63 3.09 15.95 8.06
CA LEU A 63 2.61 17.15 7.40
C LEU A 63 1.40 17.76 8.12
N ALA A 64 0.44 16.95 8.54
CA ALA A 64 -0.73 17.43 9.28
C ALA A 64 -0.34 18.01 10.66
N GLU A 65 0.60 17.38 11.37
CA GLU A 65 1.10 17.88 12.65
C GLU A 65 1.83 19.23 12.49
N LEU A 66 2.73 19.33 11.50
CA LEU A 66 3.44 20.56 11.16
C LEU A 66 2.47 21.68 10.76
N THR A 67 1.48 21.36 9.94
CA THR A 67 0.47 22.33 9.48
C THR A 67 -0.41 22.82 10.64
N ALA A 68 -0.76 21.94 11.59
CA ALA A 68 -1.54 22.34 12.76
C ALA A 68 -0.74 23.16 13.78
N ALA A 69 0.59 23.11 13.72
CA ALA A 69 1.51 23.89 14.56
C ALA A 69 2.06 25.14 13.85
N HIS A 70 1.82 25.28 12.55
CA HIS A 70 2.29 26.41 11.76
C HIS A 70 1.75 27.74 12.31
N THR A 71 2.61 28.75 12.38
CA THR A 71 2.22 30.10 12.79
C THR A 71 3.10 31.13 12.09
N HIS A 72 2.66 32.38 12.05
CA HIS A 72 3.45 33.53 11.61
C HIS A 72 3.90 34.36 12.81
N HIS A 73 4.78 35.33 12.57
CA HIS A 73 5.14 36.30 13.60
C HIS A 73 3.89 37.05 14.08
N ASN A 74 3.64 37.02 15.40
CA ASN A 74 2.50 37.65 16.08
C ASN A 74 1.12 37.05 15.76
N THR A 75 1.04 35.83 15.24
CA THR A 75 -0.24 35.10 15.13
C THR A 75 -0.24 33.89 16.06
N SER A 76 -1.44 33.40 16.38
CA SER A 76 -1.60 32.06 16.96
C SER A 76 -1.58 31.00 15.84
N PRO A 77 -1.44 29.70 16.18
CA PRO A 77 -1.72 28.62 15.25
C PRO A 77 -3.12 28.73 14.62
N PRO A 78 -3.42 28.00 13.53
CA PRO A 78 -4.68 28.12 12.82
C PRO A 78 -5.87 27.82 13.74
N GLU A 79 -6.97 28.56 13.57
CA GLU A 79 -8.20 28.36 14.37
C GLU A 79 -8.74 26.92 14.25
N ASN A 80 -8.49 26.27 13.12
CA ASN A 80 -8.87 24.88 12.84
C ASN A 80 -7.76 23.86 13.14
N ALA A 81 -6.72 24.21 13.91
CA ALA A 81 -5.57 23.32 14.18
C ALA A 81 -5.99 21.95 14.74
N SER A 82 -7.04 21.88 15.55
CA SER A 82 -7.57 20.59 16.03
C SER A 82 -8.12 19.72 14.90
N ALA A 83 -8.83 20.31 13.93
CA ALA A 83 -9.35 19.58 12.79
C ALA A 83 -8.21 19.10 11.87
N ILE A 84 -7.15 19.90 11.73
CA ILE A 84 -5.95 19.50 10.99
C ILE A 84 -5.27 18.31 11.67
N ARG A 85 -5.05 18.34 13.00
CA ARG A 85 -4.51 17.20 13.76
C ARG A 85 -5.36 15.93 13.65
N ASN A 86 -6.67 16.05 13.48
CA ASN A 86 -7.51 14.87 13.25
C ASN A 86 -7.15 14.12 11.96
N THR A 87 -6.53 14.78 10.98
CA THR A 87 -5.98 14.12 9.78
C THR A 87 -4.80 13.21 10.14
N ALA A 88 -3.92 13.65 11.04
CA ALA A 88 -2.81 12.82 11.56
C ALA A 88 -3.34 11.54 12.23
N TYR A 89 -4.36 11.66 13.08
CA TYR A 89 -5.00 10.50 13.72
C TYR A 89 -5.67 9.55 12.71
N LYS A 90 -6.26 10.09 11.64
CA LYS A 90 -6.83 9.29 10.56
C LYS A 90 -5.74 8.50 9.82
N SER A 91 -4.61 9.13 9.49
CA SER A 91 -3.46 8.45 8.87
C SER A 91 -2.92 7.32 9.74
N ASP A 92 -2.76 7.56 11.05
CA ASP A 92 -2.39 6.54 12.03
C ASP A 92 -3.37 5.36 12.05
N GLY A 93 -4.67 5.65 11.99
CA GLY A 93 -5.71 4.62 11.93
C GLY A 93 -5.63 3.76 10.67
N LEU A 94 -5.41 4.38 9.50
CA LEU A 94 -5.22 3.68 8.24
C LEU A 94 -3.95 2.83 8.25
N LYS A 95 -2.85 3.37 8.80
CA LYS A 95 -1.59 2.64 8.93
C LYS A 95 -1.78 1.38 9.75
N ARG A 96 -2.40 1.47 10.93
CA ARG A 96 -2.71 0.29 11.77
C ARG A 96 -3.61 -0.73 11.06
N LYS A 97 -4.56 -0.26 10.25
CA LYS A 97 -5.48 -1.13 9.51
C LYS A 97 -4.77 -1.95 8.43
N TYR A 98 -3.82 -1.33 7.71
CA TYR A 98 -3.22 -1.95 6.51
C TYR A 98 -1.81 -2.53 6.72
N SER A 99 -1.07 -2.10 7.76
CA SER A 99 0.26 -2.65 8.03
C SER A 99 0.32 -4.17 8.19
N PRO A 100 -0.71 -4.88 8.73
CA PRO A 100 -0.60 -6.34 8.90
C PRO A 100 -0.54 -7.15 7.60
N VAL A 101 -0.97 -6.57 6.47
CA VAL A 101 -1.01 -7.28 5.17
C VAL A 101 0.14 -6.92 4.24
N ILE A 102 1.05 -6.05 4.67
CA ILE A 102 2.20 -5.58 3.88
C ILE A 102 3.46 -6.21 4.46
N GLY A 103 4.23 -6.87 3.59
CA GLY A 103 5.45 -7.61 3.96
C GLY A 103 6.71 -6.78 4.02
#